data_AF-A0A4Y2KZ55-F1
#
_entry.id   AF-A0A4Y2KZ55-F1
#
_cell.length_a   1.000
_cell.length_b   1.000
_cell.length_c   1.000
_cell.angle_alpha   90.00
_cell.angle_beta   90.00
_cell.angle_gamma   90.00
#
_symmetry.space_group_name_H-M   'P 1'
#
loop_
_entity.id
_entity.type
_entity.pdbx_description
1 polymer ?
#
loop_
_entity_poly.entity_id
_entity_poly.type
_entity_poly.pdbx_seq_one_letter_code
_entity_poly.pdbx_strand_id
1 'polypeptide(L)'
;MIQKFETTGRLDILPGRGRKQIPSSSVEDLAIAVVDSSSQSPHGSVSVPVVSRVLDMPYSTVQKVLLRISNFYPYKIKPVYLMQDGDSEIRASFAL
;
A
#
# COMPACT_ATOMS: atom_id res chain seq x y z
N MET A 1 30.17 9.37 -21.36
CA MET A 1 29.11 8.33 -21.39
C MET A 1 28.93 7.75 -22.79
N ILE A 2 28.79 8.59 -23.81
CA ILE A 2 28.54 8.18 -25.21
C ILE A 2 29.64 7.24 -25.77
N GLN A 3 30.91 7.57 -25.57
CA GLN A 3 32.03 6.79 -26.10
C GLN A 3 32.09 5.32 -25.59
N LYS A 4 31.65 5.07 -24.35
CA LYS A 4 31.57 3.70 -23.77
C LYS A 4 30.41 2.89 -24.37
N PHE A 5 29.34 3.56 -24.78
CA PHE A 5 28.18 2.92 -25.38
C PHE A 5 28.45 2.50 -26.82
N GLU A 6 29.16 3.33 -27.58
CA GLU A 6 29.58 3.05 -28.95
C GLU A 6 30.56 1.87 -29.04
N THR A 7 31.39 1.65 -28.02
CA THR A 7 32.39 0.57 -27.98
C THR A 7 31.83 -0.77 -27.53
N THR A 8 30.87 -0.79 -26.61
CA THR A 8 30.33 -2.04 -26.04
C THR A 8 28.95 -2.41 -26.59
N GLY A 9 28.25 -1.47 -27.26
CA GLY A 9 26.92 -1.68 -27.87
C GLY A 9 25.80 -2.02 -26.88
N ARG A 10 26.12 -2.08 -25.58
CA ARG A 10 25.20 -2.35 -24.48
C ARG A 10 25.54 -1.41 -23.34
N LEU A 11 24.51 -0.78 -22.78
CA LEU A 11 24.55 -0.35 -21.40
C LEU A 11 24.49 -1.65 -20.60
N ASP A 12 25.47 -1.89 -19.73
CA ASP A 12 25.28 -2.85 -18.65
C ASP A 12 24.14 -2.29 -17.77
N ILE A 13 22.91 -2.63 -18.15
CA ILE A 13 21.72 -2.38 -17.35
C ILE A 13 21.87 -3.32 -16.17
N LEU A 14 22.63 -2.89 -15.17
CA LEU A 14 22.56 -3.46 -13.84
C LEU A 14 21.08 -3.57 -13.51
N PRO A 15 20.58 -4.75 -13.09
CA PRO A 15 19.16 -4.93 -12.79
C PRO A 15 18.76 -3.78 -11.88
N GLY A 16 17.82 -2.97 -12.37
CA GLY A 16 17.54 -1.68 -11.77
C GLY A 16 17.24 -1.86 -10.29
N ARG A 17 17.47 -0.79 -9.50
CA ARG A 17 16.99 -0.66 -8.12
C ARG A 17 15.45 -0.57 -8.09
N GLY A 18 14.77 -1.50 -8.75
CA GLY A 18 13.33 -1.61 -8.83
C GLY A 18 12.76 -2.11 -7.50
N ARG A 19 11.44 -2.08 -7.41
CA ARG A 19 10.73 -2.66 -6.26
C ARG A 19 11.01 -4.17 -6.25
N LYS A 20 11.60 -4.67 -5.16
CA LYS A 20 11.70 -6.12 -4.93
C LYS A 20 10.31 -6.72 -5.06
N GLN A 21 10.20 -7.77 -5.87
CA GLN A 21 8.95 -8.49 -6.05
C GLN A 21 8.54 -9.05 -4.69
N ILE A 22 7.31 -8.79 -4.29
CA ILE A 22 6.75 -9.45 -3.11
C ILE A 22 6.41 -10.87 -3.56
N PRO A 23 6.96 -11.91 -2.91
CA PRO A 23 6.65 -13.29 -3.27
C PRO A 23 5.15 -13.53 -3.12
N SER A 24 4.52 -14.15 -4.13
CA SER A 24 3.08 -14.36 -4.15
C SER A 24 2.61 -15.10 -2.91
N SER A 25 3.33 -16.15 -2.49
CA SER A 25 3.04 -16.95 -1.29
C SER A 25 2.81 -16.14 -0.01
N SER A 26 3.48 -14.98 0.12
CA SER A 26 3.30 -14.11 1.29
C SER A 26 1.96 -13.37 1.32
N VAL A 27 1.24 -13.34 0.20
CA VAL A 27 -0.05 -12.66 0.07
C VAL A 27 -1.18 -13.55 0.60
N GLU A 28 -1.16 -14.84 0.27
CA GLU A 28 -2.18 -15.78 0.77
C GLU A 28 -2.07 -15.97 2.29
N ASP A 29 -0.86 -16.14 2.81
CA ASP A 29 -0.60 -16.23 4.26
C ASP A 29 -1.08 -14.98 5.00
N LEU A 30 -0.90 -13.80 4.38
CA LEU A 30 -1.38 -12.54 4.90
C LEU A 30 -2.90 -12.44 4.95
N ALA A 31 -3.58 -12.91 3.91
CA ALA A 31 -5.04 -12.90 3.85
C ALA A 31 -5.65 -13.79 4.93
N ILE A 32 -5.09 -14.99 5.14
CA ILE A 32 -5.54 -15.93 6.17
C ILE A 32 -5.34 -15.33 7.56
N ALA A 33 -4.14 -14.83 7.87
CA ALA A 33 -3.85 -14.24 9.17
C ALA A 33 -4.73 -13.04 9.50
N VAL A 34 -5.09 -12.23 8.50
CA VAL A 34 -6.03 -11.11 8.67
C VAL A 34 -7.43 -11.62 9.02
N VAL A 35 -7.93 -12.61 8.30
CA VAL A 35 -9.27 -13.19 8.55
C VAL A 35 -9.34 -13.81 9.94
N ASP A 36 -8.36 -14.64 10.31
CA ASP A 36 -8.31 -15.30 11.61
C ASP A 36 -8.24 -14.28 12.75
N SER A 37 -7.34 -13.29 12.63
CA SER A 37 -7.18 -12.25 13.64
C SER A 37 -8.40 -11.32 13.75
N SER A 38 -9.06 -11.05 12.61
CA SER A 38 -10.27 -10.23 12.60
C SER A 38 -11.47 -10.95 13.22
N SER A 39 -11.56 -12.27 13.04
CA SER A 39 -12.62 -13.11 13.61
C SER A 39 -12.53 -13.21 15.13
N GLN A 40 -11.32 -13.08 15.68
CA GLN A 40 -11.08 -13.05 17.12
C GLN A 40 -11.23 -11.65 17.75
N SER A 41 -11.31 -10.61 16.93
CA SER A 41 -11.42 -9.22 17.38
C SER A 41 -12.87 -8.87 17.71
N PRO A 42 -13.17 -8.26 18.87
CA PRO A 42 -14.52 -7.80 19.22
C PRO A 42 -15.12 -6.82 18.20
N HIS A 43 -14.26 -6.10 17.48
CA HIS A 43 -14.66 -5.10 16.49
C HIS A 43 -14.67 -5.63 15.05
N GLY A 44 -14.36 -6.92 14.83
CA GLY A 44 -14.24 -7.49 13.49
C GLY A 44 -13.13 -6.86 12.64
N SER A 45 -12.20 -6.16 13.28
CA SER A 45 -11.12 -5.41 12.63
C SER A 45 -9.77 -5.80 13.22
N VAL A 46 -8.74 -5.84 12.38
CA VAL A 46 -7.36 -6.12 12.79
C VAL A 46 -6.42 -5.01 12.33
N SER A 47 -5.42 -4.70 13.15
CA SER A 47 -4.40 -3.70 12.83
C SER A 47 -3.17 -4.33 12.18
N VAL A 48 -2.51 -3.57 11.29
CA VAL A 48 -1.28 -3.99 10.61
C VAL A 48 -0.17 -4.48 11.58
N PRO A 49 0.06 -3.82 12.74
CA PRO A 49 1.05 -4.31 13.70
C PRO A 49 0.71 -5.66 14.33
N VAL A 50 -0.57 -6.01 14.47
CA VAL A 50 -0.99 -7.32 15.00
C VAL A 50 -0.63 -8.41 13.99
N VAL A 51 -1.02 -8.23 12.73
CA VAL A 51 -0.72 -9.18 11.65
C VAL A 51 0.79 -9.33 11.42
N SER A 52 1.54 -8.24 11.53
CA SER A 52 3.01 -8.24 11.45
C SER A 52 3.65 -9.12 12.52
N ARG A 53 3.12 -9.12 13.76
CA ARG A 53 3.61 -9.98 14.85
C ARG A 53 3.21 -11.45 14.65
N VAL A 54 1.99 -11.71 14.17
CA VAL A 54 1.51 -13.07 13.92
C VAL A 54 2.37 -13.77 12.86
N LEU A 55 2.76 -13.06 11.80
CA LEU A 55 3.51 -13.61 10.67
C LEU A 55 5.03 -13.42 10.78
N ASP A 56 5.52 -12.79 11.86
CA ASP A 56 6.92 -12.36 12.01
C ASP A 56 7.46 -11.62 10.77
N MET A 57 6.61 -10.79 10.16
CA MET A 57 6.93 -10.04 8.95
C MET A 57 7.11 -8.56 9.28
N PRO A 58 8.01 -7.84 8.59
CA PRO A 58 8.16 -6.41 8.82
C PRO A 58 6.88 -5.67 8.43
N TYR A 59 6.49 -4.71 9.29
CA TYR A 59 5.29 -3.88 9.12
C TYR A 59 5.13 -3.33 7.70
N SER A 60 6.22 -2.85 7.09
CA SER A 60 6.19 -2.25 5.75
C SER A 60 5.81 -3.24 4.64
N THR A 61 6.08 -4.53 4.82
CA THR A 61 5.71 -5.58 3.85
C THR A 61 4.22 -5.88 3.96
N VAL A 62 3.74 -6.10 5.19
CA VAL A 62 2.31 -6.30 5.48
C VAL A 62 1.48 -5.13 4.92
N GLN A 63 1.90 -3.89 5.20
CA GLN A 63 1.21 -2.70 4.71
C GLN A 63 1.15 -2.63 3.17
N LYS A 64 2.27 -2.92 2.48
CA LYS A 64 2.31 -2.90 1.01
C LYS A 64 1.42 -3.95 0.38
N VAL A 65 1.36 -5.15 0.97
CA VAL A 65 0.51 -6.25 0.50
C VAL A 65 -0.95 -5.90 0.70
N LEU A 66 -1.33 -5.42 1.88
CA LEU A 66 -2.72 -5.03 2.18
C LEU A 66 -3.21 -3.92 1.25
N LEU A 67 -2.39 -2.90 1.00
CA LEU A 67 -2.72 -1.84 0.03
C LEU A 67 -2.91 -2.39 -1.38
N ARG A 68 -2.12 -3.40 -1.77
CA ARG A 68 -2.22 -4.06 -3.07
C ARG A 68 -3.50 -4.88 -3.19
N ILE A 69 -3.86 -5.67 -2.16
CA ILE A 69 -5.11 -6.46 -2.11
C ILE A 69 -6.32 -5.54 -2.14
N SER A 70 -6.30 -4.47 -1.33
CA SER A 70 -7.40 -3.50 -1.23
C SER A 70 -7.55 -2.62 -2.48
N ASN A 71 -6.62 -2.69 -3.44
CA ASN A 71 -6.52 -1.76 -4.58
C ASN A 71 -6.54 -0.27 -4.15
N PHE A 72 -6.08 0.03 -2.93
CA PHE A 72 -6.13 1.36 -2.36
C PHE A 72 -4.83 2.10 -2.68
N TYR A 73 -4.96 3.14 -3.52
CA TYR A 73 -3.84 3.94 -3.99
C TYR A 73 -4.14 5.41 -3.66
N PRO A 74 -3.40 6.04 -2.73
CA PRO A 74 -3.65 7.42 -2.33
C PRO A 74 -3.68 8.39 -3.53
N TYR A 75 -2.85 8.14 -4.54
CA TYR A 75 -2.76 8.93 -5.75
C TYR A 75 -3.92 8.74 -6.74
N LYS A 76 -4.80 7.75 -6.54
CA LYS A 76 -6.00 7.53 -7.36
C LYS A 76 -7.27 8.09 -6.71
N ILE A 77 -7.16 8.62 -5.48
CA ILE A 77 -8.29 9.26 -4.81
C ILE A 77 -8.58 10.55 -5.56
N LYS A 78 -9.71 10.58 -6.28
CA LYS A 78 -10.23 11.80 -6.88
C LYS A 78 -11.14 12.49 -5.86
N PRO A 79 -10.92 13.78 -5.55
CA PRO A 79 -11.93 14.53 -4.80
C PRO A 79 -13.20 14.58 -5.66
N VAL A 80 -14.28 13.96 -5.18
CA VAL A 80 -15.59 13.97 -5.85
C VAL A 80 -16.27 15.34 -5.71
N TYR A 81 -15.91 16.08 -4.66
CA TYR A 81 -16.34 17.44 -4.43
C TYR A 81 -15.09 18.33 -4.36
N LEU A 82 -14.91 19.20 -5.36
CA LEU A 82 -14.15 20.42 -5.11
C LEU A 82 -15.00 21.27 -4.18
N MET A 83 -14.47 21.63 -3.02
CA MET A 83 -15.15 22.55 -2.10
C MET A 83 -15.56 23.79 -2.86
N GLN A 84 -16.86 24.01 -3.04
CA GLN A 84 -17.35 25.27 -3.59
C GLN A 84 -17.31 26.31 -2.47
N ASP A 85 -17.12 27.58 -2.84
CA ASP A 85 -16.98 28.67 -1.86
C ASP A 85 -18.21 28.80 -0.94
N GLY A 86 -19.39 28.36 -1.42
CA GLY A 86 -20.65 28.31 -0.66
C GLY A 86 -20.80 27.14 0.33
N ASP A 87 -19.90 26.15 0.32
CA ASP A 87 -20.00 24.98 1.21
C ASP A 87 -19.43 25.24 2.62
N SER A 88 -18.86 26.43 2.87
CA SER A 88 -18.23 26.78 4.14
C SER A 88 -19.23 26.88 5.30
N GLU A 89 -20.40 27.51 5.05
CA GLU A 89 -21.45 27.71 6.06
C GLU A 89 -22.12 26.39 6.47
N ILE A 90 -22.33 25.47 5.52
CA ILE A 90 -22.91 24.15 5.74
C ILE A 90 -21.97 23.25 6.57
N ARG A 91 -20.65 23.47 6.49
CA ARG A 91 -19.67 22.73 7.29
C ARG A 91 -19.49 23.26 8.70
N ALA A 92 -19.62 24.58 8.89
CA ALA A 92 -19.59 25.17 10.22
C ALA A 92 -20.74 24.67 11.10
N SER A 93 -21.91 24.44 10.50
CA SER A 93 -23.07 23.88 11.21
C SER A 93 -22.95 22.39 11.50
N PHE A 94 -22.25 21.60 10.69
CA PHE A 94 -21.98 20.18 10.98
C PHE A 94 -20.99 19.98 12.14
N ALA A 95 -20.16 20.98 12.43
CA ALA A 95 -19.16 20.92 13.49
C ALA A 95 -19.66 21.43 14.85
N LEU A 96 -20.90 21.94 14.93
CA LEU A 96 -21.60 22.37 16.15
C LEU A 96 -22.54 21.28 16.65
#